data_AF-A0A942DWP8-F1
#
_entry.id   AF-A0A942DWP8-F1
#
_cell.length_a   1.000
_cell.length_b   1.000
_cell.length_c   1.000
_cell.angle_alpha   90.00
_cell.angle_beta   90.00
_cell.angle_gamma   90.00
#
_symmetry.space_group_name_H-M   'P 1'
#
loop_
_entity.id
_entity.type
_entity.pdbx_description
1 polymer ?
#
loop_
_entity_poly.entity_id
_entity_poly.type
_entity_poly.pdbx_seq_one_letter_code
_entity_poly.pdbx_strand_id
1 'polypeptide(L)'
;MFKMEFRTDNAAFVDDQAGEIDRIFREVAERVAAAEKGGTIRDSNGNRVGRWELEAEDEEEENPFDPESPEGRAWERGDRHLVGGN
;
A
#
# COMPACT_ATOMS: atom_id res chain seq x y z
N MET A 1 7.17 4.73 -1.75
CA MET A 1 7.46 5.03 -3.16
C MET A 1 6.34 4.52 -4.08
N PHE A 2 5.97 5.26 -5.13
CA PHE A 2 5.06 4.77 -6.19
C PHE A 2 5.77 4.77 -7.55
N LYS A 3 5.64 3.69 -8.32
CA LYS A 3 6.17 3.57 -9.68
C LYS A 3 5.15 2.92 -10.61
N MET A 4 5.01 3.48 -11.81
CA MET A 4 4.17 2.96 -12.89
C MET A 4 4.89 3.11 -14.22
N GLU A 5 4.89 2.05 -15.03
CA GLU A 5 5.56 2.01 -16.32
C GLU A 5 4.75 1.15 -17.31
N PHE A 6 4.45 1.69 -18.48
CA PHE A 6 3.77 0.96 -19.56
C PHE A 6 4.13 1.51 -20.94
N ARG A 7 3.97 0.67 -21.96
CA ARG A 7 4.20 1.00 -23.37
C ARG A 7 2.93 1.52 -24.03
N THR A 8 3.08 2.52 -24.90
CA THR A 8 2.00 3.17 -25.64
C THR A 8 2.12 2.95 -27.15
N ASP A 9 2.87 1.92 -27.56
CA ASP A 9 3.28 1.66 -28.95
C ASP A 9 2.29 0.78 -29.72
N ASN A 10 1.19 0.36 -29.10
CA ASN A 10 0.26 -0.61 -29.68
C ASN A 10 -1.03 0.03 -30.23
N ALA A 11 -1.85 -0.80 -30.89
CA ALA A 11 -3.06 -0.36 -31.57
C ALA A 11 -4.09 0.35 -30.67
N ALA A 12 -4.12 0.06 -29.36
CA ALA A 12 -5.05 0.71 -28.42
C ALA A 12 -4.78 2.21 -28.24
N PHE A 13 -3.58 2.67 -28.57
CA PHE A 13 -3.16 4.06 -28.37
C PHE A 13 -3.17 4.89 -29.67
N VAL A 14 -3.51 4.31 -30.83
CA VAL A 14 -3.39 5.00 -32.12
C VAL A 14 -4.46 6.08 -32.30
N ASP A 15 -5.72 5.76 -31.98
CA ASP A 15 -6.85 6.65 -32.24
C ASP A 15 -7.06 7.70 -31.13
N ASP A 16 -6.85 7.30 -29.87
CA ASP A 16 -6.97 8.18 -28.71
C ASP A 16 -5.95 7.82 -27.62
N GLN A 17 -4.70 8.23 -27.85
CA GLN A 17 -3.60 7.96 -26.91
C GLN A 17 -3.86 8.57 -25.53
N ALA A 18 -4.37 9.80 -25.48
CA ALA A 18 -4.55 10.53 -24.23
C ALA A 18 -5.70 9.94 -23.40
N GLY A 19 -6.82 9.57 -24.05
CA GLY A 19 -7.93 8.91 -23.39
C GLY A 19 -7.56 7.54 -22.83
N GLU A 20 -6.75 6.76 -23.56
CA GLU A 20 -6.28 5.46 -23.07
C GLU A 20 -5.32 5.60 -21.88
N ILE A 21 -4.44 6.60 -21.89
CA ILE A 21 -3.58 6.91 -20.73
C ILE A 21 -4.42 7.34 -19.52
N ASP A 22 -5.42 8.22 -19.69
CA ASP A 22 -6.31 8.66 -18.61
C ASP A 22 -7.10 7.48 -18.01
N ARG A 23 -7.62 6.58 -18.87
CA ARG A 23 -8.28 5.35 -18.43
C ARG A 23 -7.37 4.48 -17.55
N ILE A 24 -6.12 4.28 -17.97
CA ILE A 24 -5.12 3.52 -17.20
C ILE A 24 -4.85 4.18 -15.85
N PHE A 25 -4.70 5.52 -15.81
CA PHE A 25 -4.48 6.23 -14.55
C PHE A 25 -5.66 6.09 -13.59
N ARG A 26 -6.89 6.16 -14.08
CA ARG A 26 -8.09 5.96 -13.24
C ARG A 26 -8.17 4.53 -12.71
N GLU A 27 -7.91 3.52 -13.56
CA GLU A 27 -7.90 2.12 -13.13
C GLU A 27 -6.86 1.87 -12.02
N VAL A 28 -5.65 2.43 -12.16
CA VAL A 28 -4.61 2.30 -11.14
C VAL A 28 -4.98 3.06 -9.87
N ALA A 29 -5.54 4.26 -9.98
CA ALA A 29 -6.00 5.03 -8.82
C ALA A 29 -7.08 4.29 -8.01
N GLU A 30 -8.04 3.65 -8.70
CA GLU A 30 -9.07 2.82 -8.05
C GLU A 30 -8.46 1.64 -7.28
N ARG A 31 -7.45 0.97 -7.84
CA ARG A 31 -6.77 -0.15 -7.17
C ARG A 31 -5.94 0.30 -5.98
N VAL A 32 -5.23 1.43 -6.10
CA VAL A 32 -4.53 2.05 -4.97
C VAL A 32 -5.53 2.38 -3.85
N ALA A 33 -6.70 2.94 -4.19
CA ALA A 33 -7.75 3.24 -3.20
C ALA A 33 -8.32 1.97 -2.55
N ALA A 34 -8.27 0.82 -3.23
CA ALA A 34 -8.61 -0.49 -2.67
C ALA A 34 -7.48 -1.13 -1.85
N ALA A 35 -6.43 -0.37 -1.50
CA ALA A 35 -5.24 -0.81 -0.77
C ALA A 35 -4.41 -1.90 -1.48
N GLU A 36 -4.54 -2.03 -2.80
CA GLU A 36 -3.62 -2.86 -3.58
C GLU A 36 -2.23 -2.19 -3.63
N LYS A 37 -1.17 -3.00 -3.49
CA LYS A 37 0.23 -2.52 -3.51
C LYS A 37 0.91 -2.64 -4.88
N GLY A 38 0.21 -3.12 -5.92
CA GLY A 38 0.78 -3.24 -7.26
C GLY A 38 -0.05 -4.12 -8.19
N GLY A 39 0.26 -4.07 -9.48
CA GLY A 39 -0.49 -4.84 -10.46
C GLY A 39 0.01 -4.73 -11.90
N THR A 40 -0.62 -5.53 -12.77
CA THR A 40 -0.41 -5.47 -14.22
C THR A 40 -1.34 -4.45 -14.85
N ILE A 41 -0.81 -3.66 -15.79
CA ILE A 41 -1.58 -2.71 -16.60
C ILE A 41 -1.95 -3.38 -17.91
N ARG A 42 -3.24 -3.27 -18.28
CA ARG A 42 -3.78 -3.73 -19.54
C ARG A 42 -4.35 -2.58 -20.34
N ASP A 43 -4.20 -2.65 -21.66
CA ASP A 43 -4.88 -1.73 -22.56
C ASP A 43 -6.39 -2.10 -22.69
N SER A 44 -7.14 -1.26 -23.39
CA SER A 44 -8.57 -1.46 -23.68
C SER A 44 -8.86 -2.71 -24.52
N ASN A 45 -7.87 -3.25 -25.22
CA ASN A 45 -7.95 -4.51 -25.96
C ASN A 45 -7.63 -5.73 -25.09
N GLY A 46 -7.23 -5.53 -23.82
CA GLY A 46 -6.87 -6.58 -22.86
C GLY A 46 -5.41 -7.03 -22.93
N ASN A 47 -4.58 -6.42 -23.77
CA ASN A 47 -3.16 -6.76 -23.84
C ASN A 47 -2.43 -6.20 -22.63
N ARG A 48 -1.45 -6.96 -22.13
CA ARG A 48 -0.55 -6.49 -21.09
C ARG A 48 0.44 -5.46 -21.66
N VAL A 49 0.42 -4.25 -21.11
CA VAL A 49 1.27 -3.14 -21.58
C VAL A 49 2.27 -2.64 -20.55
N GLY A 50 2.10 -2.98 -19.27
CA GLY A 50 3.00 -2.52 -18.23
C GLY A 50 2.68 -3.05 -16.83
N ARG A 51 3.23 -2.37 -15.82
CA ARG A 51 3.04 -2.69 -14.40
C ARG A 51 3.10 -1.43 -13.53
N TRP A 52 2.58 -1.54 -12.32
CA TRP A 52 2.74 -0.53 -11.27
C TRP A 52 3.00 -1.20 -9.92
N GLU A 53 3.65 -0.49 -9.02
CA GLU A 53 4.05 -0.93 -7.68
C GLU A 53 4.00 0.27 -6.69
N LEU A 54 3.51 0.00 -5.49
CA LEU A 54 3.44 0.91 -4.35
C LEU A 54 4.14 0.27 -3.16
N GLU A 55 5.29 0.82 -2.82
CA GLU A 55 6.05 0.46 -1.62
C GLU A 55 5.70 1.44 -0.51
N ALA A 56 4.95 0.98 0.49
CA ALA A 56 4.80 1.70 1.75
C ALA A 56 5.88 1.18 2.70
N GLU A 57 6.64 2.09 3.30
CA GLU A 57 7.43 1.77 4.49
C GLU A 57 6.38 1.51 5.58
N ASP A 58 6.32 0.28 6.08
CA ASP A 58 5.46 -0.02 7.22
C ASP A 58 6.04 0.78 8.40
N GLU A 59 5.40 1.88 8.78
CA GLU A 59 5.69 2.54 10.05
C GLU A 59 5.37 1.50 11.14
N GLU A 60 6.41 0.93 11.76
CA GLU A 60 6.25 0.09 12.93
C GLU A 60 5.53 0.93 13.99
N GLU A 61 4.21 0.73 14.16
CA GLU A 61 3.48 1.32 15.27
C GLU A 61 4.23 0.94 16.54
N GLU A 62 4.78 1.93 17.25
CA GLU A 62 5.44 1.72 18.54
C GLU A 62 4.47 0.94 19.43
N ASN A 63 4.73 -0.35 19.64
CA ASN A 63 3.90 -1.19 20.48
C ASN A 63 4.14 -0.76 21.93
N PRO A 64 3.17 -0.13 22.62
CA PRO A 64 3.36 0.35 23.99
C PRO A 64 3.54 -0.80 25.00
N PHE A 65 3.33 -2.05 24.57
CA PHE A 65 3.55 -3.27 25.34
C PHE A 65 4.79 -4.05 24.90
N ASP A 66 5.65 -3.50 24.03
CA ASP A 66 6.96 -4.09 23.78
C ASP A 66 7.80 -4.07 25.07
N PRO A 67 8.13 -5.22 25.67
CA PRO A 67 8.90 -5.28 26.92
C PRO A 67 10.31 -4.70 26.78
N GLU A 68 10.82 -4.54 25.56
CA GLU A 68 12.12 -3.91 25.29
C GLU A 68 12.03 -2.38 25.17
N SER A 69 10.82 -1.83 24.96
CA SER A 69 10.55 -0.39 24.97
C SER A 69 10.79 0.23 26.36
N PRO A 70 11.25 1.50 26.44
CA PRO A 70 11.41 2.21 27.72
C PRO A 70 10.16 2.16 28.61
N GLU A 71 8.96 2.14 28.02
CA GLU A 71 7.69 2.07 28.74
C GLU A 71 7.31 0.63 29.14
N GLY A 72 7.62 -0.37 28.30
CA GLY A 72 7.45 -1.79 28.63
C GLY A 72 8.26 -2.22 29.85
N ARG A 73 9.47 -1.67 30.00
CA ARG A 73 10.34 -1.89 31.18
C ARG A 73 9.82 -1.27 32.48
N ALA A 74 8.77 -0.43 32.43
CA ALA A 74 8.14 0.12 33.61
C ALA A 74 7.15 -0.87 34.25
N TRP A 75 6.49 -1.71 33.45
CA TRP A 75 5.48 -2.68 33.92
C TRP A 75 6.05 -3.83 34.75
N GLU A 76 7.33 -4.19 34.55
CA GLU A 76 7.97 -5.23 35.36
C GLU A 76 8.43 -4.76 36.75
N ARG A 77 8.38 -3.44 37.04
CA ARG A 77 8.89 -2.88 38.31
C ARG A 77 7.86 -2.32 39.27
N GLY A 78 6.56 -2.34 38.93
CA GLY A 78 5.55 -1.85 39.88
C GLY A 78 4.13 -2.22 39.48
N ASP A 79 3.65 -3.37 39.96
CA ASP A 79 2.35 -3.46 40.66
C ASP A 79 2.06 -4.91 41.10
N ARG A 80 2.57 -5.25 42.28
CA ARG A 80 1.98 -6.28 43.14
C ARG A 80 1.61 -5.62 44.46
N HIS A 81 0.45 -4.98 44.50
CA HIS A 81 -0.39 -4.61 45.67
C HIS A 81 -1.51 -3.72 45.09
N LEU A 82 -2.81 -4.03 45.09
CA LEU A 82 -3.67 -4.52 46.16
C LEU A 82 -4.96 -5.10 45.53
N VAL A 83 -5.31 -6.36 45.83
CA VAL A 83 -6.72 -6.76 46.01
C VAL A 83 -6.80 -7.80 47.13
N GLY A 84 -6.71 -7.34 48.38
CA GLY A 84 -7.51 -7.92 49.48
C GLY A 84 -8.77 -7.07 49.60
N GLY A 85 -9.94 -7.53 50.01
CA GLY A 85 -10.40 -8.81 50.54
C GLY A 85 -11.93 -8.74 50.66
N ASN A 86 -12.50 -9.83 51.17
CA ASN A 86 -13.91 -10.09 51.44
C ASN A 86 -14.63 -9.00 52.27
#